data_AF-A0A7I8DNZ1-F1
#
_entry.id   AF-A0A7I8DNZ1-F1
#
_cell.length_a   1.000
_cell.length_b   1.000
_cell.length_c   1.000
_cell.angle_alpha   90.00
_cell.angle_beta   90.00
_cell.angle_gamma   90.00
#
_symmetry.space_group_name_H-M   'P 1'
#
loop_
_entity.id
_entity.type
_entity.pdbx_description
1 polymer ?
#
loop_
_entity_poly.entity_id
_entity_poly.type
_entity_poly.pdbx_seq_one_letter_code
_entity_poly.pdbx_strand_id
1 'polypeptide(L)'
;MLKLEVTFDEINYAELAAGFLPMLLENLSNKDVKSKEVALLLEKLGDAPKRMLEAAFRELPQQDMNNLLAGIVSIYREDLMKLANEKLREQNISGGVTDIHLENV
;
A
#
# COMPACT_ATOMS: atom_id res chain seq x y z
N MET A 1 21.45 0.54 -21.14
CA MET A 1 20.43 0.21 -20.13
C MET A 1 19.26 1.16 -20.34
N LEU A 2 18.05 0.66 -20.60
CA LEU A 2 16.85 1.50 -20.75
C LEU A 2 16.34 1.83 -19.34
N LYS A 3 16.31 3.12 -18.97
CA LYS A 3 15.74 3.60 -17.71
C LYS A 3 14.29 4.01 -18.00
N LEU A 4 13.33 3.32 -17.39
CA LEU A 4 11.93 3.73 -17.40
C LEU A 4 11.69 4.53 -16.12
N GLU A 5 11.34 5.80 -16.25
CA GLU A 5 10.95 6.66 -15.14
C GLU A 5 9.44 6.76 -15.17
N VAL A 6 8.78 6.35 -14.08
CA VAL A 6 7.32 6.34 -13.96
C VAL A 6 6.96 7.31 -12.85
N THR A 7 6.36 8.43 -13.24
CA THR A 7 5.84 9.45 -12.32
C THR A 7 4.34 9.24 -12.16
N PHE A 8 3.87 9.22 -10.93
CA PHE A 8 2.44 9.16 -10.62
C PHE A 8 1.96 10.56 -10.24
N ASP A 9 1.28 11.25 -11.16
CA ASP A 9 0.79 12.62 -10.95
C ASP A 9 -0.37 12.70 -9.93
N GLU A 10 -1.25 11.70 -9.92
CA GLU A 10 -2.37 11.61 -8.98
C GLU A 10 -2.47 10.18 -8.45
N ILE A 11 -2.03 9.98 -7.20
CA ILE A 11 -2.29 8.73 -6.49
C ILE A 11 -3.64 8.89 -5.78
N ASN A 12 -4.62 8.05 -6.13
CA ASN A 12 -5.85 7.95 -5.34
C ASN A 12 -5.54 7.23 -4.02
N TYR A 13 -5.09 7.98 -3.03
CA TYR A 13 -4.59 7.43 -1.76
C TYR A 13 -5.66 6.69 -0.96
N ALA A 14 -6.91 7.10 -1.06
CA ALA A 14 -8.04 6.40 -0.45
C ALA A 14 -8.18 4.99 -1.04
N GLU A 15 -8.06 4.87 -2.35
CA GLU A 15 -8.12 3.59 -3.07
C GLU A 15 -6.86 2.75 -2.85
N LEU A 16 -5.69 3.39 -2.75
CA LEU A 16 -4.42 2.73 -2.41
C LEU A 16 -4.48 2.12 -1.00
N ALA A 17 -4.91 2.89 0.00
CA ALA A 17 -5.07 2.42 1.38
C ALA A 17 -6.11 1.31 1.51
N ALA A 18 -7.25 1.47 0.81
CA ALA A 18 -8.26 0.42 0.69
C ALA A 18 -7.71 -0.85 0.03
N GLY A 19 -6.82 -0.71 -0.95
CA GLY A 19 -6.14 -1.81 -1.63
C GLY A 19 -5.18 -2.60 -0.73
N PHE A 20 -4.61 -1.97 0.31
CA PHE A 20 -3.77 -2.67 1.30
C PHE A 20 -4.58 -3.42 2.36
N LEU A 21 -5.88 -3.13 2.52
CA LEU A 21 -6.71 -3.75 3.55
C LEU A 21 -6.67 -5.28 3.55
N PRO A 22 -6.81 -5.98 2.40
CA PRO A 22 -6.80 -7.45 2.40
C PRO A 22 -5.47 -8.01 2.90
N MET A 23 -4.35 -7.39 2.49
CA MET A 23 -3.01 -7.79 2.92
C MET A 23 -2.79 -7.54 4.43
N LEU A 24 -3.30 -6.42 4.96
CA LEU A 24 -3.24 -6.13 6.40
C LEU A 24 -4.08 -7.13 7.20
N LEU A 25 -5.29 -7.45 6.74
CA LEU A 25 -6.16 -8.44 7.36
C LEU A 25 -5.53 -9.84 7.32
N GLU A 26 -4.91 -10.24 6.22
CA GLU A 26 -4.17 -11.50 6.10
C GLU A 26 -2.99 -11.56 7.09
N ASN A 27 -2.20 -10.49 7.17
CA ASN A 27 -1.09 -10.40 8.11
C ASN A 27 -1.55 -10.41 9.58
N LEU A 28 -2.66 -9.74 9.90
CA LEU A 28 -3.30 -9.79 11.22
C LEU A 28 -3.80 -11.21 11.54
N SER A 29 -4.40 -11.88 10.55
CA SER A 29 -4.94 -13.24 10.70
C SER A 29 -3.85 -14.29 11.00
N ASN A 30 -2.63 -14.03 10.53
CA ASN A 30 -1.47 -14.91 10.69
C ASN A 30 -0.64 -14.63 11.95
N LYS A 31 -0.93 -13.57 12.71
CA LYS A 31 -0.08 -13.12 13.84
C LYS A 31 -0.33 -13.89 15.14
N ASP A 32 -1.58 -13.91 15.62
CA ASP A 32 -1.99 -14.59 16.85
C ASP A 32 -3.51 -14.80 16.88
N VAL A 33 -4.01 -15.60 17.82
CA VAL A 33 -5.44 -15.97 17.92
C VAL A 33 -6.35 -14.76 18.08
N LYS A 34 -5.95 -13.74 18.87
CA LYS A 34 -6.76 -12.53 19.06
C LYS A 34 -6.75 -11.66 17.81
N SER A 35 -5.59 -11.50 17.18
CA SER A 35 -5.47 -10.76 15.92
C SER A 35 -6.30 -11.40 14.80
N LYS A 36 -6.38 -12.73 14.77
CA LYS A 36 -7.26 -13.50 13.87
C LYS A 36 -8.75 -13.29 14.14
N GLU A 37 -9.17 -13.26 15.41
CA GLU A 37 -10.55 -12.94 15.76
C GLU A 37 -10.92 -11.52 15.32
N VAL A 38 -10.01 -10.55 15.49
CA VAL A 38 -10.20 -9.18 15.02
C VAL A 38 -10.31 -9.14 13.49
N ALA A 39 -9.44 -9.83 12.75
CA ALA A 39 -9.52 -9.92 11.29
C ALA A 39 -10.86 -10.49 10.83
N LEU A 40 -11.34 -11.59 11.44
CA LEU A 40 -12.63 -12.20 11.14
C LEU A 40 -13.82 -11.28 11.45
N LEU A 41 -13.75 -10.47 12.51
CA LEU A 41 -14.77 -9.48 12.81
C LEU A 41 -14.81 -8.40 11.73
N LEU A 42 -13.64 -7.92 11.30
CA LEU A 42 -13.52 -6.92 10.24
C LEU A 42 -14.01 -7.46 8.89
N GLU A 43 -13.71 -8.72 8.54
CA GLU A 43 -14.23 -9.37 7.32
C GLU A 43 -15.76 -9.47 7.32
N LYS A 44 -16.37 -9.78 8.47
CA LYS A 44 -17.84 -9.86 8.60
C LYS A 44 -18.55 -8.52 8.40
N LEU A 45 -17.82 -7.40 8.51
CA LEU A 45 -18.36 -6.07 8.23
C LEU A 45 -18.42 -5.76 6.72
N GLY A 46 -17.97 -6.70 5.86
CA GLY A 46 -17.97 -6.54 4.40
C GLY A 46 -17.15 -5.32 3.97
N ASP A 47 -17.73 -4.48 3.12
CA ASP A 47 -17.07 -3.25 2.63
C ASP A 47 -17.07 -2.08 3.63
N ALA A 48 -17.59 -2.24 4.85
CA ALA A 48 -17.62 -1.14 5.81
C ALA A 48 -16.21 -0.66 6.23
N PRO A 49 -15.24 -1.52 6.58
CA PRO A 49 -13.89 -1.08 6.93
C PRO A 49 -13.17 -0.40 5.77
N LYS A 50 -13.38 -0.91 4.54
CA LYS A 50 -12.87 -0.29 3.32
C LYS A 50 -13.40 1.13 3.16
N ARG A 51 -14.73 1.32 3.23
CA ARG A 51 -15.37 2.64 3.13
C ARG A 51 -14.97 3.59 4.26
N MET A 52 -14.77 3.08 5.47
CA MET A 52 -14.29 3.88 6.60
C MET A 52 -12.88 4.40 6.36
N LEU A 53 -11.99 3.55 5.84
CA LEU A 53 -10.63 3.97 5.47
C LEU A 53 -10.67 4.95 4.29
N GLU A 54 -11.43 4.68 3.24
CA GLU A 54 -11.59 5.62 2.13
C GLU A 54 -12.11 6.99 2.60
N ALA A 55 -13.08 7.02 3.52
CA ALA A 55 -13.59 8.25 4.10
C ALA A 55 -12.54 8.95 4.96
N ALA A 56 -11.85 8.22 5.84
CA ALA A 56 -10.78 8.77 6.68
C ALA A 56 -9.65 9.38 5.84
N PHE A 57 -9.24 8.71 4.76
CA PHE A 57 -8.22 9.22 3.85
C PHE A 57 -8.70 10.40 3.00
N ARG A 58 -9.99 10.48 2.66
CA ARG A 58 -10.56 11.66 1.97
C ARG A 58 -10.65 12.90 2.86
N GLU A 59 -10.79 12.72 4.17
CA GLU A 59 -10.87 13.83 5.13
C GLU A 59 -9.49 14.32 5.58
N LEU A 60 -8.42 13.57 5.31
CA LEU A 60 -7.07 14.00 5.63
C LEU A 60 -6.63 15.16 4.73
N PRO A 61 -6.03 16.23 5.30
CA PRO A 61 -5.35 17.24 4.50
C PRO A 61 -4.30 16.59 3.61
N GLN A 62 -4.21 17.05 2.37
CA GLN A 62 -3.32 16.44 1.37
C GLN A 62 -1.86 16.42 1.82
N GLN A 63 -1.43 17.41 2.60
CA GLN A 63 -0.10 17.47 3.19
C GLN A 63 0.15 16.34 4.22
N ASP A 64 -0.80 16.04 5.09
CA ASP A 64 -0.65 14.97 6.09
C ASP A 64 -0.63 13.58 5.43
N MET A 65 -1.40 13.43 4.36
CA MET A 65 -1.42 12.23 3.54
C MET A 65 -0.10 12.02 2.79
N ASN A 66 0.46 13.09 2.21
CA ASN A 66 1.80 13.06 1.60
C ASN A 66 2.85 12.66 2.65
N ASN A 67 2.84 13.28 3.83
CA ASN A 67 3.77 12.96 4.92
C ASN A 67 3.68 11.49 5.36
N LEU A 68 2.46 10.96 5.51
CA LEU A 68 2.25 9.55 5.87
C LEU A 68 2.87 8.62 4.83
N LEU A 69 2.70 8.92 3.54
CA LEU A 69 3.23 8.10 2.46
C LEU A 69 4.73 8.24 2.30
N ALA A 70 5.29 9.44 2.48
CA ALA A 70 6.73 9.60 2.59
C ALA A 70 7.30 8.77 3.74
N GLY A 71 6.61 8.74 4.88
CA GLY A 71 6.97 7.85 5.98
C GLY A 71 6.95 6.38 5.56
N ILE A 72 5.86 5.91 4.96
CA ILE A 72 5.71 4.51 4.53
C ILE A 72 6.75 4.14 3.47
N VAL A 73 6.91 4.94 2.43
CA VAL A 73 7.90 4.70 1.38
C VAL A 73 9.31 4.76 1.95
N SER A 74 9.62 5.68 2.86
CA SER A 74 10.93 5.75 3.50
C SER A 74 11.23 4.52 4.36
N ILE A 75 10.23 3.97 5.06
CA ILE A 75 10.41 2.81 5.95
C ILE A 75 10.47 1.51 5.14
N TYR A 76 9.59 1.36 4.16
CA TYR A 76 9.39 0.12 3.41
C TYR A 76 9.97 0.15 2.00
N ARG A 77 10.84 1.12 1.66
CA ARG A 77 11.40 1.31 0.30
C ARG A 77 11.96 0.01 -0.27
N GLU A 78 12.79 -0.68 0.51
CA GLU A 78 13.44 -1.92 0.09
C GLU A 78 12.44 -3.06 -0.10
N ASP A 79 11.48 -3.19 0.81
CA ASP A 79 10.43 -4.21 0.73
C ASP A 79 9.51 -3.97 -0.47
N LEU A 80 9.15 -2.71 -0.75
CA LEU A 80 8.35 -2.32 -1.92
C LEU A 80 9.10 -2.60 -3.22
N MET A 81 10.40 -2.27 -3.30
CA MET A 81 11.22 -2.61 -4.46
C MET A 81 11.31 -4.12 -4.66
N LYS A 82 11.49 -4.89 -3.57
CA LYS A 82 11.56 -6.35 -3.63
C LYS A 82 10.25 -6.94 -4.13
N LEU A 83 9.12 -6.51 -3.58
CA LEU A 83 7.77 -6.95 -3.98
C LEU A 83 7.50 -6.62 -5.45
N ALA A 84 7.81 -5.39 -5.89
CA ALA A 84 7.64 -4.98 -7.27
C ALA A 84 8.48 -5.85 -8.23
N ASN A 85 9.75 -6.10 -7.88
CA ASN A 85 10.63 -6.96 -8.68
C ASN A 85 10.19 -8.42 -8.70
N GLU A 86 9.67 -8.95 -7.59
CA GLU A 86 9.07 -10.30 -7.56
C GLU A 86 7.86 -10.39 -8.49
N LYS A 87 6.99 -9.37 -8.51
CA LYS A 87 5.84 -9.32 -9.43
C LYS A 87 6.23 -9.16 -10.89
N LEU A 88 7.23 -8.35 -11.20
CA LEU A 88 7.77 -8.25 -12.56
C LEU A 88 8.30 -9.60 -13.05
N ARG A 89 8.98 -10.34 -12.16
CA ARG A 89 9.48 -11.70 -12.44
C ARG A 89 8.34 -12.69 -12.66
N GLU A 90 7.30 -12.67 -11.83
CA GLU A 90 6.09 -13.51 -12.01
C GLU A 90 5.43 -13.28 -13.38
N GLN A 91 5.47 -12.05 -13.89
CA GLN A 91 4.91 -11.68 -15.19
C GLN A 91 5.89 -11.82 -16.37
N ASN A 92 7.09 -12.39 -16.16
CA ASN A 92 8.15 -12.54 -17.17
C ASN A 92 8.59 -11.21 -17.81
N ILE A 93 8.48 -10.09 -17.09
CA ILE A 93 8.94 -8.79 -17.58
C ILE A 93 10.45 -8.71 -17.38
N SER A 94 11.19 -8.49 -18.46
CA SER A 94 12.64 -8.28 -18.41
C SER A 94 12.97 -6.85 -17.97
N GLY A 95 12.98 -6.63 -16.66
CA GLY A 95 13.25 -5.33 -16.06
C GLY A 95 13.29 -5.40 -14.53
N GLY A 96 13.74 -4.32 -13.90
CA GLY A 96 13.73 -4.23 -12.45
C GLY A 96 13.57 -2.79 -11.97
N VAL A 97 12.80 -2.63 -10.92
CA VAL A 97 12.73 -1.40 -10.13
C VAL A 97 14.05 -1.29 -9.36
N THR A 98 14.80 -0.24 -9.66
CA THR A 98 16.12 0.02 -9.04
C THR A 98 16.05 1.11 -7.99
N ASP A 99 14.99 1.93 -8.02
CA ASP A 99 14.79 3.02 -7.10
C ASP A 99 13.29 3.38 -7.03
N ILE A 100 12.85 3.84 -5.86
CA ILE A 100 11.58 4.50 -5.61
C ILE A 100 11.91 5.75 -4.79
N HIS A 101 11.53 6.91 -5.30
CA HIS A 101 11.60 8.19 -4.62
C HIS A 101 10.27 8.92 -4.82
N LEU A 102 9.96 9.82 -3.90
CA LEU A 102 8.78 10.68 -4.00
C LEU A 102 9.24 12.08 -4.37
N GLU A 103 8.64 12.66 -5.41
CA GLU A 103 8.83 14.07 -5.74
C GLU A 103 7.73 14.90 -5.08
N ASN A 104 8.10 16.03 -4.48
CA ASN A 104 7.18 17.03 -3.91
C ASN A 104 6.32 16.56 -2.72
N VAL A 105 6.93 15.84 -1.77
CA VAL A 105 6.34 15.61 -0.43
C VAL A 105 6.75 16.72 0.52
#